data_AF-A0AAP5H9X7-F1
#
_entry.id   AF-A0AAP5H9X7-F1
#
_cell.length_a   1.000
_cell.length_b   1.000
_cell.length_c   1.000
_cell.angle_alpha   90.00
_cell.angle_beta   90.00
_cell.angle_gamma   90.00
#
_symmetry.space_group_name_H-M   'P 1'
#
loop_
_entity.id
_entity.type
_entity.pdbx_description
1 polymer ?
#
loop_
_entity_poly.entity_id
_entity_poly.type
_entity_poly.pdbx_seq_one_letter_code
_entity_poly.pdbx_strand_id
1 'polypeptide(L)'
;MNDISNSGGVAARKGFVFQDHVAARYVLNMLEDRRIEQVECETSDDITLRWLINGKRFVEYVQVKSNDVDRWNWALLTKRDIAKSPTSIVEKSLLCDRGPEPGHFRIVTRNGVHSGLAALTVPLAKRGPTDLDDLSARLTKKYPTISARGSNLDYWARHAFWEALSTEDDIRAKNVWIVATLCDGDGCSLRSEQIVTLYRDILELVERAAAADRRVPADKILTRETMRLWWSDRLRSLVATRPGLGLPYRIAMPQFLVKIHEFTDPAKPRATTGYDAEYERKQWRSAQLAGHLVRWVPELVLKASEIAQTNHLTLADKTGQGLRKLRELRHHGVERLLAETLLHSILRSFFDSEPIACKLFYRTSAASGVVNNAHIVQHHEGDQIWLGRTHVFRGDDFDALIASACAELEDALATPLLRAEREIILELRQPEHLRRDDVEEALADSAPIDRFLRILRFAILVIYDSAVLGAGHSDDYRARLVSELTGYGNAYHSRLPASVEEVQVHLLLVPVESLDTLVRDFEAAACLT
;
A
#
# COMPACT_ATOMS: atom_id res chain seq x y z
N MET A 1 -10.44 58.75 -4.83
CA MET A 1 -10.27 57.34 -4.43
C MET A 1 -9.37 56.71 -5.47
N ASN A 2 -8.13 56.39 -5.11
CA ASN A 2 -7.16 55.82 -6.04
C ASN A 2 -7.54 54.37 -6.35
N ASP A 3 -7.73 54.07 -7.63
CA ASP A 3 -7.87 52.73 -8.19
C ASP A 3 -6.57 51.95 -7.98
N ILE A 4 -6.47 51.23 -6.87
CA ILE A 4 -5.39 50.25 -6.66
C ILE A 4 -5.77 49.01 -7.47
N SER A 5 -5.49 49.04 -8.78
CA SER A 5 -5.73 47.87 -9.63
C SER A 5 -4.68 46.79 -9.35
N ASN A 6 -5.12 45.55 -9.09
CA ASN A 6 -4.25 44.37 -8.91
C ASN A 6 -3.62 43.88 -10.25
N SER A 7 -3.48 44.75 -11.24
CA SER A 7 -2.98 44.40 -12.58
C SER A 7 -1.46 44.14 -12.57
N GLY A 8 -0.99 43.28 -13.47
CA GLY A 8 0.43 42.88 -13.54
C GLY A 8 0.80 41.73 -12.61
N GLY A 9 1.90 41.86 -11.84
CA GLY A 9 2.50 40.75 -11.08
C GLY A 9 1.60 40.10 -10.03
N VAL A 10 0.70 40.87 -9.40
CA VAL A 10 -0.26 40.32 -8.41
C VAL A 10 -1.29 39.41 -9.07
N ALA A 11 -1.83 39.79 -10.22
CA ALA A 11 -2.75 38.95 -11.00
C ALA A 11 -2.06 37.66 -11.50
N ALA A 12 -0.81 37.76 -11.96
CA ALA A 12 -0.02 36.59 -12.36
C ALA A 12 0.19 35.63 -11.17
N ARG A 13 0.56 36.14 -9.99
CA ARG A 13 0.72 35.33 -8.78
C ARG A 13 -0.58 34.62 -8.36
N LYS A 14 -1.72 35.32 -8.41
CA LYS A 14 -3.03 34.69 -8.16
C LYS A 14 -3.36 33.60 -9.19
N GLY A 15 -2.91 33.75 -10.43
CA GLY A 15 -3.02 32.73 -11.45
C GLY A 15 -2.24 31.46 -11.13
N PHE A 16 -0.98 31.60 -10.73
CA PHE A 16 -0.15 30.48 -10.30
C PHE A 16 -0.73 29.77 -9.08
N VAL A 17 -1.18 30.50 -8.06
CA VAL A 17 -1.82 29.88 -6.88
C VAL A 17 -3.05 29.03 -7.25
N PHE A 18 -3.92 29.55 -8.14
CA PHE A 18 -5.06 28.77 -8.63
C PHE A 18 -4.61 27.51 -9.38
N GLN A 19 -3.59 27.63 -10.24
CA GLN A 19 -3.01 26.50 -10.97
C GLN A 19 -2.39 25.46 -10.04
N ASP A 20 -1.66 25.86 -9.01
CA ASP A 20 -1.03 24.97 -8.04
C ASP A 20 -2.08 24.18 -7.25
N HIS A 21 -3.19 24.82 -6.87
CA HIS A 21 -4.32 24.12 -6.24
C HIS A 21 -4.99 23.10 -7.18
N VAL A 22 -5.07 23.41 -8.48
CA VAL A 22 -5.59 22.48 -9.50
C VAL A 22 -4.62 21.30 -9.71
N ALA A 23 -3.31 21.56 -9.79
CA ALA A 23 -2.28 20.53 -9.89
C ALA A 23 -2.27 19.62 -8.66
N ALA A 24 -2.36 20.19 -7.45
CA ALA A 24 -2.48 19.44 -6.21
C ALA A 24 -3.72 18.53 -6.20
N ARG A 25 -4.84 18.99 -6.76
CA ARG A 25 -6.03 18.14 -6.93
C ARG A 25 -5.75 16.94 -7.83
N TYR A 26 -5.01 17.11 -8.92
CA TYR A 26 -4.65 15.98 -9.78
C TYR A 26 -3.65 15.03 -9.12
N VAL A 27 -2.74 15.52 -8.27
CA VAL A 27 -1.88 14.65 -7.46
C VAL A 27 -2.73 13.81 -6.48
N LEU A 28 -3.74 14.41 -5.83
CA LEU A 28 -4.66 13.70 -4.95
C LEU A 28 -5.50 12.67 -5.72
N ASN A 29 -6.06 13.05 -6.87
CA ASN A 29 -6.77 12.12 -7.75
C ASN A 29 -5.83 11.01 -8.24
N MET A 30 -4.55 11.30 -8.49
CA MET A 30 -3.54 10.32 -8.87
C MET A 30 -3.22 9.37 -7.72
N LEU A 31 -3.29 9.79 -6.46
CA LEU A 31 -3.19 8.86 -5.33
C LEU A 31 -4.43 7.95 -5.32
N GLU A 32 -5.62 8.48 -5.44
CA GLU A 32 -6.88 7.70 -5.43
C GLU A 32 -7.01 6.72 -6.62
N ASP A 33 -6.79 7.21 -7.84
CA ASP A 33 -7.03 6.51 -9.10
C ASP A 33 -5.72 6.07 -9.75
N ARG A 34 -5.48 4.76 -9.74
CA ARG A 34 -4.28 4.14 -10.35
C ARG A 34 -4.17 4.32 -11.85
N ARG A 35 -5.25 4.72 -12.53
CA ARG A 35 -5.23 4.99 -13.96
C ARG A 35 -4.44 6.24 -14.31
N ILE A 36 -4.18 7.13 -13.35
CA ILE A 36 -3.26 8.25 -13.52
C ILE A 36 -1.88 7.76 -13.08
N GLU A 37 -0.94 7.64 -14.02
CA GLU A 37 0.43 7.21 -13.76
C GLU A 37 1.31 8.38 -13.27
N GLN A 38 0.99 9.60 -13.71
CA GLN A 38 1.87 10.75 -13.57
C GLN A 38 1.14 12.09 -13.68
N VAL A 39 1.60 13.07 -12.88
CA VAL A 39 1.25 14.50 -12.98
C VAL A 39 2.52 15.29 -13.28
N GLU A 40 2.51 16.11 -14.33
CA GLU A 40 3.61 17.00 -14.71
C GLU A 40 3.16 18.46 -14.57
N CYS A 41 4.05 19.32 -14.04
CA CYS A 41 3.78 20.73 -13.84
C CYS A 41 4.66 21.58 -14.77
N GLU A 42 4.08 22.52 -15.53
CA GLU A 42 4.83 23.47 -16.38
C GLU A 42 5.73 22.79 -17.45
N THR A 43 5.25 21.69 -18.03
CA THR A 43 5.94 20.92 -19.09
C THR A 43 5.36 21.20 -20.49
N SER A 44 4.44 20.38 -20.97
CA SER A 44 3.82 20.49 -22.29
C SER A 44 2.67 21.51 -22.33
N ASP A 45 2.00 21.70 -21.20
CA ASP A 45 0.99 22.73 -20.91
C ASP A 45 1.11 23.12 -19.43
N ASP A 46 0.16 23.90 -18.91
CA ASP A 46 0.12 24.32 -17.50
C ASP A 46 0.24 23.09 -16.56
N ILE A 47 -0.54 22.03 -16.82
CA ILE A 47 -0.46 20.71 -16.17
C ILE A 47 -0.61 19.61 -17.24
N THR A 48 0.14 18.51 -17.13
CA THR A 48 0.00 17.34 -18.02
C THR A 48 -0.22 16.06 -17.21
N LEU A 49 -1.22 15.26 -17.57
CA LEU A 49 -1.52 13.98 -16.93
C LEU A 49 -1.20 12.82 -17.87
N ARG A 50 -0.54 11.77 -17.37
CA ARG A 50 -0.39 10.51 -18.11
C ARG A 50 -1.33 9.48 -17.55
N TRP A 51 -2.12 8.89 -18.45
CA TRP A 51 -3.13 7.92 -18.11
C TRP A 51 -2.80 6.55 -18.69
N LEU A 52 -3.14 5.49 -17.95
CA LEU A 52 -3.16 4.10 -18.40
C LEU A 52 -4.55 3.51 -18.13
N ILE A 53 -5.32 3.31 -19.19
CA ILE A 53 -6.66 2.71 -19.12
C ILE A 53 -6.73 1.49 -20.03
N ASN A 54 -7.04 0.32 -19.46
CA ASN A 54 -7.14 -0.94 -20.19
C ASN A 54 -5.90 -1.24 -21.07
N GLY A 55 -4.70 -0.98 -20.53
CA GLY A 55 -3.42 -1.18 -21.22
C GLY A 55 -3.07 -0.13 -22.29
N LYS A 56 -3.92 0.89 -22.50
CA LYS A 56 -3.68 1.98 -23.46
C LYS A 56 -3.29 3.26 -22.73
N ARG A 57 -2.18 3.86 -23.18
CA ARG A 57 -1.72 5.16 -22.69
C ARG A 57 -2.34 6.31 -23.47
N PHE A 58 -2.69 7.37 -22.76
CA PHE A 58 -3.02 8.66 -23.34
C PHE A 58 -2.52 9.81 -22.45
N VAL A 59 -2.39 10.98 -23.05
CA VAL A 59 -1.92 12.19 -22.39
C VAL A 59 -3.09 13.17 -22.30
N GLU A 60 -3.32 13.77 -21.15
CA GLU A 60 -4.30 14.85 -20.98
C GLU A 60 -3.56 16.16 -20.72
N TYR A 61 -3.69 17.11 -21.65
CA TYR A 61 -3.12 18.46 -21.55
C TYR A 61 -4.13 19.36 -20.88
N VAL A 62 -3.81 19.83 -19.67
CA VAL A 62 -4.69 20.65 -18.85
C VAL A 62 -4.21 22.08 -18.87
N GLN A 63 -5.01 22.94 -19.47
CA GLN A 63 -4.79 24.36 -19.55
C GLN A 63 -5.62 25.09 -18.50
N VAL A 64 -4.97 25.80 -17.58
CA VAL A 64 -5.61 26.50 -16.48
C VAL A 64 -5.75 27.99 -16.82
N LYS A 65 -6.93 28.56 -16.62
CA LYS A 65 -7.19 29.99 -16.84
C LYS A 65 -7.92 30.60 -15.66
N SER A 66 -7.19 31.47 -14.95
CA SER A 66 -7.63 32.12 -13.72
C SER A 66 -8.26 33.50 -13.94
N ASN A 67 -8.42 33.94 -15.19
CA ASN A 67 -8.97 35.25 -15.54
C ASN A 67 -10.35 35.48 -14.92
N ASP A 68 -10.54 36.66 -14.36
CA ASP A 68 -11.82 37.08 -13.77
C ASP A 68 -12.77 37.55 -14.88
N VAL A 69 -13.46 36.59 -15.50
CA VAL A 69 -14.48 36.80 -16.53
C VAL A 69 -15.78 36.16 -16.08
N ASP A 70 -16.92 36.84 -16.24
CA ASP A 70 -18.23 36.31 -15.81
C ASP A 70 -18.52 34.92 -16.40
N ARG A 71 -18.41 34.80 -17.74
CA ARG A 71 -18.46 33.50 -18.43
C ARG A 71 -17.53 33.45 -19.63
N TRP A 72 -16.94 32.27 -19.84
CA TRP A 72 -16.12 31.99 -21.01
C TRP A 72 -16.99 31.82 -22.25
N ASN A 73 -16.57 32.45 -23.34
CA ASN A 73 -17.34 32.50 -24.59
C ASN A 73 -16.44 32.25 -25.81
N TRP A 74 -17.09 32.12 -26.97
CA TRP A 74 -16.43 31.89 -28.26
C TRP A 74 -15.32 32.90 -28.57
N ALA A 75 -15.54 34.18 -28.28
CA ALA A 75 -14.57 35.22 -28.58
C ALA A 75 -13.30 35.03 -27.75
N LEU A 76 -13.43 34.75 -26.45
CA LEU A 76 -12.29 34.49 -25.56
C LEU A 76 -11.54 33.22 -25.95
N LEU A 77 -12.25 32.12 -26.25
CA LEU A 77 -11.64 30.85 -26.65
C LEU A 77 -10.80 30.96 -27.93
N THR A 78 -11.25 31.78 -28.88
CA THR A 78 -10.67 31.86 -30.23
C THR A 78 -9.89 33.14 -30.49
N LYS A 79 -9.74 34.03 -29.51
CA LYS A 79 -8.99 35.27 -29.65
C LYS A 79 -7.50 34.95 -29.80
N ARG A 80 -6.88 35.41 -30.88
CA ARG A 80 -5.43 35.43 -31.03
C ARG A 80 -4.86 36.71 -30.45
N ASP A 81 -3.84 36.60 -29.61
CA ASP A 81 -3.09 37.75 -29.11
C ASP A 81 -2.17 38.31 -30.20
N ILE A 82 -1.70 37.44 -31.10
CA ILE A 82 -0.91 37.79 -32.28
C ILE A 82 -1.67 37.30 -33.52
N ALA A 83 -2.21 38.22 -34.33
CA ALA A 83 -3.16 37.92 -35.39
C ALA A 83 -2.70 36.83 -36.37
N LYS A 84 -1.40 36.81 -36.74
CA LYS A 84 -0.81 35.88 -37.70
C LYS A 84 -0.25 34.59 -37.08
N SER A 85 -0.36 34.41 -35.76
CA SER A 85 0.20 33.25 -35.06
C SER A 85 -0.90 32.48 -34.32
N PRO A 86 -0.81 31.14 -34.22
CA PRO A 86 -1.82 30.30 -33.58
C PRO A 86 -1.78 30.44 -32.05
N THR A 87 -2.18 31.62 -31.57
CA THR A 87 -2.01 32.07 -30.18
C THR A 87 -3.29 32.00 -29.35
N SER A 88 -4.42 31.63 -29.95
CA SER A 88 -5.65 31.45 -29.20
C SER A 88 -5.59 30.26 -28.26
N ILE A 89 -6.48 30.24 -27.26
CA ILE A 89 -6.54 29.16 -26.23
C ILE A 89 -6.68 27.80 -26.92
N VAL A 90 -7.66 27.69 -27.83
CA VAL A 90 -7.92 26.43 -28.54
C VAL A 90 -6.74 25.98 -29.40
N GLU A 91 -6.05 26.91 -30.07
CA GLU A 91 -4.90 26.60 -30.91
C GLU A 91 -3.69 26.19 -30.08
N LYS A 92 -3.39 26.93 -29.01
CA LYS A 92 -2.29 26.59 -28.08
C LYS A 92 -2.50 25.22 -27.45
N SER A 93 -3.72 24.95 -26.98
CA SER A 93 -4.09 23.66 -26.41
C SER A 93 -3.90 22.51 -27.41
N LEU A 94 -4.36 22.65 -28.67
CA LEU A 94 -4.10 21.64 -29.70
C LEU A 94 -2.61 21.47 -30.00
N LEU A 95 -1.82 22.53 -29.98
CA LEU A 95 -0.39 22.49 -30.32
C LEU A 95 0.50 21.82 -29.25
N CYS A 96 -0.06 21.50 -28.08
CA CYS A 96 0.57 20.64 -27.07
C CYS A 96 0.62 19.17 -27.50
N ASP A 97 -0.27 18.75 -28.43
CA ASP A 97 -0.37 17.39 -28.96
C ASP A 97 0.81 17.06 -29.90
N ARG A 98 1.91 16.60 -29.29
CA ARG A 98 3.19 16.31 -29.95
C ARG A 98 3.67 14.87 -29.76
N GLY A 99 3.13 14.17 -28.77
CA GLY A 99 3.57 12.83 -28.40
C GLY A 99 3.02 11.74 -29.32
N PRO A 100 3.55 10.51 -29.24
CA PRO A 100 2.99 9.36 -29.95
C PRO A 100 1.64 8.90 -29.36
N GLU A 101 1.37 9.19 -28.09
CA GLU A 101 0.10 8.83 -27.45
C GLU A 101 -1.05 9.78 -27.83
N PRO A 102 -2.31 9.31 -27.80
CA PRO A 102 -3.47 10.17 -27.99
C PRO A 102 -3.56 11.31 -26.97
N GLY A 103 -3.75 12.54 -27.46
CA GLY A 103 -3.99 13.73 -26.65
C GLY A 103 -5.47 13.96 -26.34
N HIS A 104 -5.80 14.08 -25.06
CA HIS A 104 -7.02 14.71 -24.56
C HIS A 104 -6.69 16.12 -24.07
N PHE A 105 -7.70 16.99 -24.07
CA PHE A 105 -7.51 18.39 -23.70
C PHE A 105 -8.48 18.75 -22.60
N ARG A 106 -8.01 19.51 -21.61
CA ARG A 106 -8.87 20.05 -20.57
C ARG A 106 -8.62 21.54 -20.41
N ILE A 107 -9.70 22.30 -20.31
CA ILE A 107 -9.64 23.70 -19.89
C ILE A 107 -10.24 23.78 -18.50
N VAL A 108 -9.46 24.30 -17.54
CA VAL A 108 -9.89 24.51 -16.17
C VAL A 108 -9.98 26.00 -15.89
N THR A 109 -11.16 26.46 -15.47
CA THR A 109 -11.42 27.88 -15.23
C THR A 109 -12.14 28.13 -13.92
N ARG A 110 -12.13 29.38 -13.43
CA ARG A 110 -12.94 29.78 -12.26
C ARG A 110 -14.44 29.69 -12.55
N ASN A 111 -14.85 30.41 -13.58
CA ASN A 111 -16.25 30.56 -13.95
C ASN A 111 -16.61 29.63 -15.12
N GLY A 112 -17.91 29.37 -15.25
CA GLY A 112 -18.44 28.51 -16.30
C GLY A 112 -18.40 29.12 -17.70
N VAL A 113 -19.01 28.41 -18.63
CA VAL A 113 -19.07 28.81 -20.04
C VAL A 113 -20.46 29.35 -20.42
N HIS A 114 -20.51 30.10 -21.52
CA HIS A 114 -21.75 30.44 -22.20
C HIS A 114 -22.32 29.23 -22.96
N SER A 115 -23.63 29.24 -23.26
CA SER A 115 -24.34 28.14 -23.93
C SER A 115 -23.67 27.60 -25.21
N GLY A 116 -23.02 28.47 -25.99
CA GLY A 116 -22.31 28.07 -27.21
C GLY A 116 -21.06 27.20 -26.99
N LEU A 117 -20.62 27.01 -25.75
CA LEU A 117 -19.53 26.11 -25.37
C LEU A 117 -20.00 25.02 -24.38
N ALA A 118 -21.30 24.96 -24.03
CA ALA A 118 -21.81 24.05 -23.01
C ALA A 118 -21.58 22.57 -23.34
N ALA A 119 -21.50 22.21 -24.62
CA ALA A 119 -21.14 20.84 -25.05
C ALA A 119 -19.77 20.40 -24.51
N LEU A 120 -18.83 21.33 -24.29
CA LEU A 120 -17.51 21.02 -23.73
C LEU A 120 -17.56 20.68 -22.24
N THR A 121 -18.60 21.08 -21.50
CA THR A 121 -18.73 20.75 -20.06
C THR A 121 -19.34 19.38 -19.80
N VAL A 122 -19.74 18.66 -20.85
CA VAL A 122 -20.23 17.27 -20.76
C VAL A 122 -19.02 16.33 -20.76
N PRO A 123 -18.87 15.40 -19.80
CA PRO A 123 -17.77 14.43 -19.80
C PRO A 123 -17.72 13.60 -21.09
N LEU A 124 -16.52 13.32 -21.62
CA LEU A 124 -16.34 12.63 -22.91
C LEU A 124 -17.14 11.33 -23.02
N ALA A 125 -17.14 10.51 -21.97
CA ALA A 125 -17.86 9.24 -21.93
C ALA A 125 -19.40 9.36 -22.00
N LYS A 126 -19.95 10.56 -21.83
CA LYS A 126 -21.39 10.84 -21.86
C LYS A 126 -21.84 11.57 -23.13
N ARG A 127 -20.93 11.87 -24.06
CA ARG A 127 -21.23 12.58 -25.31
C ARG A 127 -21.75 11.62 -26.37
N GLY A 128 -22.78 12.05 -27.09
CA GLY A 128 -23.23 11.44 -28.33
C GLY A 128 -22.29 11.76 -29.50
N PRO A 129 -22.40 11.02 -30.61
CA PRO A 129 -21.50 11.15 -31.76
C PRO A 129 -21.56 12.53 -32.44
N THR A 130 -22.72 13.19 -32.37
CA THR A 130 -23.00 14.46 -33.07
C THR A 130 -23.00 15.69 -32.17
N ASP A 131 -22.82 15.52 -30.86
CA ASP A 131 -22.98 16.60 -29.87
C ASP A 131 -22.04 17.79 -30.08
N LEU A 132 -20.93 17.56 -30.78
CA LEU A 132 -19.85 18.54 -30.99
C LEU A 132 -19.75 19.01 -32.45
N ASP A 133 -20.63 18.57 -33.35
CA ASP A 133 -20.51 18.82 -34.79
C ASP A 133 -20.55 20.32 -35.12
N ASP A 134 -21.48 21.06 -34.53
CA ASP A 134 -21.60 22.52 -34.71
C ASP A 134 -20.35 23.26 -34.22
N LEU A 135 -19.81 22.86 -33.06
CA LEU A 135 -18.61 23.49 -32.50
C LEU A 135 -17.38 23.17 -33.35
N SER A 136 -17.23 21.90 -33.75
CA SER A 136 -16.16 21.42 -34.62
C SER A 136 -16.16 22.15 -35.96
N ALA A 137 -17.31 22.22 -36.64
CA ALA A 137 -17.44 22.90 -37.93
C ALA A 137 -17.08 24.39 -37.83
N ARG A 138 -17.49 25.06 -36.73
CA ARG A 138 -17.13 26.46 -36.49
C ARG A 138 -15.63 26.65 -36.24
N LEU A 139 -14.99 25.75 -35.49
CA LEU A 139 -13.57 25.84 -35.18
C LEU A 139 -12.69 25.59 -36.41
N THR A 140 -12.96 24.52 -37.14
CA THR A 140 -12.22 24.15 -38.36
C THR A 140 -12.38 25.18 -39.48
N LYS A 141 -13.57 25.80 -39.60
CA LYS A 141 -13.77 26.93 -40.50
C LYS A 141 -12.97 28.17 -40.08
N LYS A 142 -12.79 28.39 -38.77
CA LYS A 142 -12.12 29.59 -38.26
C LYS A 142 -10.61 29.52 -38.39
N TYR A 143 -9.99 28.40 -38.06
CA TYR A 143 -8.53 28.23 -38.12
C TYR A 143 -8.12 26.87 -38.70
N PRO A 144 -7.08 26.82 -39.56
CA PRO A 144 -6.58 25.58 -40.16
C PRO A 144 -5.49 24.92 -39.30
N THR A 145 -5.53 25.08 -37.97
CA THR A 145 -4.44 24.67 -37.07
C THR A 145 -4.36 23.15 -36.97
N ILE A 146 -3.13 22.63 -37.12
CA ILE A 146 -2.81 21.20 -37.07
C ILE A 146 -1.65 21.01 -36.08
N SER A 147 -1.76 20.02 -35.19
CA SER A 147 -0.73 19.64 -34.22
C SER A 147 0.45 18.91 -34.89
N ALA A 148 1.55 18.70 -34.17
CA ALA A 148 2.68 17.93 -34.70
C ALA A 148 2.31 16.46 -34.97
N ARG A 149 1.29 15.93 -34.29
CA ARG A 149 0.73 14.59 -34.51
C ARG A 149 -0.22 14.52 -35.71
N GLY A 150 -0.58 15.67 -36.31
CA GLY A 150 -1.53 15.75 -37.43
C GLY A 150 -2.99 15.92 -37.01
N SER A 151 -3.28 16.11 -35.71
CA SER A 151 -4.64 16.38 -35.24
C SER A 151 -5.05 17.81 -35.56
N ASN A 152 -6.31 18.00 -35.96
CA ASN A 152 -6.87 19.32 -36.26
C ASN A 152 -7.87 19.78 -35.17
N LEU A 153 -8.56 20.90 -35.41
CA LEU A 153 -9.53 21.44 -34.45
C LEU A 153 -10.83 20.64 -34.32
N ASP A 154 -11.18 19.76 -35.28
CA ASP A 154 -12.27 18.80 -35.08
C ASP A 154 -11.88 17.78 -34.02
N TYR A 155 -10.67 17.23 -34.13
CA TYR A 155 -10.12 16.32 -33.14
C TYR A 155 -10.12 16.97 -31.75
N TRP A 156 -9.62 18.20 -31.63
CA TRP A 156 -9.63 18.95 -30.37
C TRP A 156 -11.04 19.06 -29.78
N ALA A 157 -12.04 19.50 -30.57
CA ALA A 157 -13.40 19.70 -30.08
C ALA A 157 -14.02 18.41 -29.50
N ARG A 158 -13.74 17.27 -30.13
CA ARG A 158 -14.25 15.96 -29.70
C ARG A 158 -13.53 15.41 -28.47
N HIS A 159 -12.28 15.81 -28.24
CA HIS A 159 -11.42 15.31 -27.17
C HIS A 159 -11.17 16.33 -26.04
N ALA A 160 -11.78 17.52 -26.13
CA ALA A 160 -11.66 18.57 -25.14
C ALA A 160 -12.77 18.53 -24.08
N PHE A 161 -12.43 18.74 -22.81
CA PHE A 161 -13.37 18.90 -21.69
C PHE A 161 -13.17 20.24 -20.99
N TRP A 162 -14.26 20.89 -20.60
CA TRP A 162 -14.23 22.16 -19.86
C TRP A 162 -14.72 21.94 -18.43
N GLU A 163 -13.87 22.24 -17.46
CA GLU A 163 -14.16 22.14 -16.03
C GLU A 163 -14.14 23.52 -15.39
N ALA A 164 -15.23 23.89 -14.72
CA ALA A 164 -15.30 25.13 -13.94
C ALA A 164 -15.12 24.81 -12.45
N LEU A 165 -14.04 25.34 -11.86
CA LEU A 165 -13.68 25.23 -10.47
C LEU A 165 -13.68 26.62 -9.86
N SER A 166 -14.79 26.95 -9.18
CA SER A 166 -15.12 28.26 -8.60
C SER A 166 -13.93 29.10 -8.10
N THR A 167 -13.58 29.00 -6.82
CA THR A 167 -12.52 29.80 -6.18
C THR A 167 -11.39 28.91 -5.65
N GLU A 168 -10.22 29.50 -5.38
CA GLU A 168 -9.11 28.79 -4.72
C GLU A 168 -9.54 28.18 -3.38
N ASP A 169 -10.33 28.91 -2.59
CA ASP A 169 -10.82 28.45 -1.29
C ASP A 169 -11.73 27.22 -1.44
N ASP A 170 -12.59 27.19 -2.46
CA ASP A 170 -13.44 26.04 -2.74
C ASP A 170 -12.63 24.83 -3.20
N ILE A 171 -11.61 25.03 -4.04
CA ILE A 171 -10.71 23.96 -4.48
C ILE A 171 -9.92 23.44 -3.28
N ARG A 172 -9.40 24.33 -2.44
CA ARG A 172 -8.69 23.97 -1.20
C ARG A 172 -9.59 23.15 -0.28
N ALA A 173 -10.83 23.57 -0.04
CA ALA A 173 -11.76 22.84 0.81
C ALA A 173 -12.05 21.43 0.25
N LYS A 174 -12.28 21.31 -1.05
CA LYS A 174 -12.46 20.03 -1.73
C LYS A 174 -11.21 19.15 -1.65
N ASN A 175 -10.03 19.72 -1.85
CA ASN A 175 -8.78 18.98 -1.77
C ASN A 175 -8.50 18.49 -0.35
N VAL A 176 -8.76 19.31 0.68
CA VAL A 176 -8.68 18.90 2.10
C VAL A 176 -9.66 17.76 2.38
N TRP A 177 -10.86 17.80 1.81
CA TRP A 177 -11.80 16.68 1.90
C TRP A 177 -11.28 15.40 1.22
N ILE A 178 -10.70 15.50 0.02
CA ILE A 178 -10.08 14.35 -0.67
C ILE A 178 -8.92 13.78 0.18
N VAL A 179 -8.08 14.63 0.80
CA VAL A 179 -7.04 14.17 1.73
C VAL A 179 -7.64 13.40 2.90
N ALA A 180 -8.75 13.88 3.47
CA ALA A 180 -9.44 13.16 4.54
C ALA A 180 -9.93 11.79 4.06
N THR A 181 -10.58 11.71 2.89
CA THR A 181 -11.05 10.45 2.30
C THR A 181 -9.91 9.50 1.98
N LEU A 182 -8.76 9.99 1.49
CA LEU A 182 -7.57 9.19 1.27
C LEU A 182 -6.99 8.66 2.59
N CYS A 183 -6.97 9.49 3.65
CA CYS A 183 -6.53 9.06 4.98
C CYS A 183 -7.44 7.95 5.51
N ASP A 184 -8.76 8.15 5.46
CA ASP A 184 -9.73 7.14 5.89
C ASP A 184 -9.58 5.84 5.07
N GLY A 185 -9.43 5.96 3.75
CA GLY A 185 -9.22 4.83 2.84
C GLY A 185 -7.92 4.07 3.08
N ASP A 186 -6.90 4.73 3.64
CA ASP A 186 -5.63 4.10 4.06
C ASP A 186 -5.63 3.75 5.58
N GLY A 187 -6.78 3.88 6.26
CA GLY A 187 -6.95 3.54 7.68
C GLY A 187 -6.26 4.48 8.67
N CYS A 188 -6.07 5.75 8.28
CA CYS A 188 -5.51 6.82 9.10
C CYS A 188 -6.61 7.77 9.60
N SER A 189 -6.85 7.81 10.91
CA SER A 189 -7.64 8.88 11.52
C SER A 189 -6.75 10.06 11.89
N LEU A 190 -6.71 11.09 11.04
CA LEU A 190 -5.97 12.33 11.28
C LEU A 190 -6.90 13.42 11.80
N ARG A 191 -6.39 14.30 12.67
CA ARG A 191 -7.13 15.51 13.04
C ARG A 191 -7.19 16.48 11.87
N SER A 192 -8.19 17.36 11.86
CA SER A 192 -8.35 18.40 10.83
C SER A 192 -7.07 19.22 10.59
N GLU A 193 -6.32 19.56 11.65
CA GLU A 193 -5.04 20.28 11.53
C GLU A 193 -3.96 19.48 10.77
N GLN A 194 -3.91 18.16 10.98
CA GLN A 194 -2.97 17.26 10.32
C GLN A 194 -3.38 17.02 8.86
N ILE A 195 -4.68 16.90 8.58
CA ILE A 195 -5.22 16.83 7.21
C ILE A 195 -4.86 18.11 6.45
N VAL A 196 -5.04 19.28 7.06
CA VAL A 196 -4.66 20.57 6.46
C VAL A 196 -3.14 20.65 6.25
N THR A 197 -2.34 20.14 7.19
CA THR A 197 -0.87 20.07 7.06
C THR A 197 -0.47 19.17 5.91
N LEU A 198 -1.05 17.97 5.81
CA LEU A 198 -0.75 17.01 4.75
C LEU A 198 -1.11 17.58 3.37
N TYR A 199 -2.23 18.29 3.28
CA TYR A 199 -2.58 19.03 2.07
C TYR A 199 -1.56 20.12 1.72
N ARG A 200 -1.11 20.90 2.70
CA ARG A 200 -0.06 21.91 2.50
C ARG A 200 1.23 21.28 1.99
N ASP A 201 1.65 20.15 2.54
CA ASP A 201 2.88 19.48 2.11
C ASP A 201 2.77 18.97 0.64
N ILE A 202 1.59 18.53 0.21
CA ILE A 202 1.31 18.19 -1.20
C ILE A 202 1.39 19.45 -2.08
N LEU A 203 0.82 20.56 -1.62
CA LEU A 203 0.90 21.83 -2.34
C LEU A 203 2.36 22.28 -2.50
N GLU A 204 3.19 22.14 -1.47
CA GLU A 204 4.63 22.45 -1.52
C GLU A 204 5.40 21.54 -2.50
N LEU A 205 4.99 20.27 -2.66
CA LEU A 205 5.55 19.37 -3.68
C LEU A 205 5.22 19.85 -5.09
N VAL A 206 3.98 20.26 -5.31
CA VAL A 206 3.51 20.81 -6.60
C VAL A 206 4.21 22.12 -6.92
N GLU A 207 4.28 23.06 -5.97
CA GLU A 207 4.96 24.34 -6.14
C GLU A 207 6.43 24.14 -6.51
N ARG A 208 7.12 23.18 -5.86
CA ARG A 208 8.50 22.81 -6.22
C ARG A 208 8.61 22.26 -7.64
N ALA A 209 7.71 21.37 -8.05
CA ALA A 209 7.72 20.82 -9.41
C ALA A 209 7.43 21.90 -10.47
N ALA A 210 6.47 22.78 -10.21
CA ALA A 210 6.15 23.92 -11.07
C ALA A 210 7.35 24.89 -11.19
N ALA A 211 8.05 25.16 -10.10
CA ALA A 211 9.21 26.06 -10.07
C ALA A 211 10.53 25.45 -10.59
N ALA A 212 10.61 24.12 -10.72
CA ALA A 212 11.85 23.44 -11.14
C ALA A 212 12.35 23.87 -12.52
N ASP A 213 13.64 23.65 -12.78
CA ASP A 213 14.29 24.03 -14.04
C ASP A 213 13.78 23.15 -15.20
N ARG A 214 13.32 23.78 -16.29
CA ARG A 214 12.86 23.07 -17.50
C ARG A 214 13.95 22.21 -18.16
N ARG A 215 15.23 22.46 -17.86
CA ARG A 215 16.37 21.66 -18.33
C ARG A 215 16.50 20.33 -17.58
N VAL A 216 15.81 20.17 -16.45
CA VAL A 216 15.76 18.93 -15.67
C VAL A 216 14.29 18.47 -15.62
N PRO A 217 13.75 17.87 -16.71
CA PRO A 217 12.33 17.53 -16.79
C PRO A 217 11.82 16.62 -15.66
N ALA A 218 12.69 15.76 -15.12
CA ALA A 218 12.36 14.86 -14.02
C ALA A 218 11.86 15.61 -12.77
N ASP A 219 12.40 16.79 -12.47
CA ASP A 219 12.03 17.57 -11.29
C ASP A 219 10.63 18.21 -11.42
N LYS A 220 10.08 18.25 -12.64
CA LYS A 220 8.74 18.74 -12.94
C LYS A 220 7.66 17.66 -12.88
N ILE A 221 8.07 16.42 -12.60
CA ILE A 221 7.25 15.22 -12.74
C ILE A 221 7.02 14.59 -11.38
N LEU A 222 5.74 14.43 -11.03
CA LEU A 222 5.29 13.69 -9.85
C LEU A 222 4.67 12.38 -10.32
N THR A 223 5.40 11.27 -10.19
CA THR A 223 4.88 9.94 -10.55
C THR A 223 4.02 9.37 -9.42
N ARG A 224 3.10 8.46 -9.78
CA ARG A 224 2.27 7.78 -8.78
C ARG A 224 3.12 6.99 -7.78
N GLU A 225 4.15 6.29 -8.24
CA GLU A 225 5.06 5.51 -7.40
C GLU A 225 5.72 6.38 -6.33
N THR A 226 6.39 7.46 -6.76
CA THR A 226 7.08 8.38 -5.84
C THR A 226 6.11 9.04 -4.86
N MET A 227 4.92 9.42 -5.33
CA MET A 227 3.91 10.08 -4.48
C MET A 227 3.27 9.11 -3.48
N ARG A 228 3.07 7.83 -3.84
CA ARG A 228 2.56 6.81 -2.91
C ARG A 228 3.57 6.49 -1.81
N LEU A 229 4.85 6.35 -2.17
CA LEU A 229 5.93 6.19 -1.18
C LEU A 229 6.00 7.38 -0.22
N TRP A 230 6.01 8.61 -0.76
CA TRP A 230 6.00 9.83 0.04
C TRP A 230 4.78 9.92 0.96
N TRP A 231 3.59 9.61 0.44
CA TRP A 231 2.34 9.65 1.19
C TRP A 231 2.35 8.67 2.37
N SER A 232 2.74 7.42 2.13
CA SER A 232 2.85 6.40 3.19
C SER A 232 3.87 6.80 4.26
N ASP A 233 5.02 7.35 3.87
CA ASP A 233 6.03 7.84 4.81
C ASP A 233 5.51 9.00 5.67
N ARG A 234 4.85 9.97 5.03
CA ARG A 234 4.29 11.13 5.70
C ARG A 234 3.18 10.76 6.67
N LEU A 235 2.31 9.82 6.29
CA LEU A 235 1.28 9.28 7.18
C LEU A 235 1.89 8.59 8.39
N ARG A 236 2.91 7.75 8.21
CA ARG A 236 3.63 7.11 9.34
C ARG A 236 4.20 8.15 10.30
N SER A 237 4.84 9.19 9.77
CA SER A 237 5.37 10.30 10.57
C SER A 237 4.29 11.03 11.39
N LEU A 238 3.14 11.34 10.77
CA LEU A 238 2.04 12.03 11.45
C LEU A 238 1.34 11.14 12.47
N VAL A 239 1.24 9.84 12.23
CA VAL A 239 0.61 8.87 13.13
C VAL A 239 1.51 8.48 14.29
N ALA A 240 2.84 8.40 14.09
CA ALA A 240 3.79 8.11 15.17
C ALA A 240 3.72 9.12 16.33
N THR A 241 3.15 10.31 16.10
CA THR A 241 2.92 11.31 17.16
C THR A 241 1.74 11.00 18.08
N ARG A 242 0.94 9.93 17.84
CA ARG A 242 -0.14 9.46 18.72
C ARG A 242 -0.48 7.96 18.59
N PRO A 243 -0.40 7.16 19.67
CA PRO A 243 -1.14 5.91 19.77
C PRO A 243 -2.60 6.17 20.20
N GLY A 244 -3.59 5.52 19.57
CA GLY A 244 -4.87 5.28 20.25
C GLY A 244 -6.20 5.43 19.52
N LEU A 245 -6.27 5.59 18.19
CA LEU A 245 -7.59 5.56 17.51
C LEU A 245 -7.61 5.04 16.05
N GLY A 246 -6.59 4.29 15.64
CA GLY A 246 -6.51 3.69 14.31
C GLY A 246 -6.03 2.24 14.38
N LEU A 247 -6.24 1.50 13.29
CA LEU A 247 -5.88 0.10 13.04
C LEU A 247 -4.99 -0.55 14.13
N PRO A 248 -5.48 -1.60 14.83
CA PRO A 248 -4.84 -2.16 16.02
C PRO A 248 -3.38 -2.60 15.80
N TYR A 249 -3.01 -2.90 14.56
CA TYR A 249 -1.71 -3.45 14.19
C TYR A 249 -0.69 -2.40 13.72
N ARG A 250 -1.00 -1.10 13.82
CA ARG A 250 -0.04 -0.04 13.43
C ARG A 250 1.09 0.19 14.44
N ILE A 251 0.93 -0.23 15.68
CA ILE A 251 1.97 -0.08 16.71
C ILE A 251 2.97 -1.22 16.51
N ALA A 252 4.13 -0.91 15.95
CA ALA A 252 5.25 -1.84 15.89
C ALA A 252 6.00 -1.85 17.23
N MET A 253 6.24 -3.03 17.79
CA MET A 253 7.16 -3.17 18.91
C MET A 253 8.62 -3.07 18.41
N PRO A 254 9.55 -2.59 19.25
CA PRO A 254 10.97 -2.65 18.93
C PRO A 254 11.41 -4.08 18.60
N GLN A 255 12.22 -4.22 17.56
CA GLN A 255 12.78 -5.51 17.15
C GLN A 255 13.67 -6.07 18.28
N PHE A 256 13.33 -7.27 18.75
CA PHE A 256 14.12 -7.99 19.76
C PHE A 256 15.06 -9.02 19.13
N LEU A 257 14.55 -9.79 18.16
CA LEU A 257 15.35 -10.71 17.37
C LEU A 257 16.19 -9.94 16.35
N VAL A 258 17.34 -10.49 16.01
CA VAL A 258 18.18 -10.00 14.91
C VAL A 258 18.18 -11.01 13.77
N LYS A 259 18.10 -10.51 12.53
CA LYS A 259 18.30 -11.34 11.34
C LYS A 259 19.80 -11.58 11.15
N ILE A 260 20.23 -12.84 11.24
CA ILE A 260 21.66 -13.22 11.13
C ILE A 260 21.97 -14.04 9.87
N HIS A 261 20.94 -14.58 9.23
CA HIS A 261 21.07 -15.35 8.00
C HIS A 261 19.90 -15.04 7.08
N GLU A 262 20.18 -14.92 5.78
CA GLU A 262 19.18 -14.73 4.74
C GLU A 262 19.65 -15.40 3.46
N PHE A 263 18.75 -16.17 2.85
CA PHE A 263 18.96 -16.82 1.57
C PHE A 263 17.65 -16.76 0.79
N THR A 264 17.73 -16.40 -0.49
CA THR A 264 16.61 -16.46 -1.41
C THR A 264 17.08 -17.18 -2.67
N ASP A 265 16.36 -18.21 -3.08
CA ASP A 265 16.65 -18.91 -4.31
C ASP A 265 16.26 -18.02 -5.51
N PRO A 266 17.19 -17.71 -6.43
CA PRO A 266 16.90 -16.85 -7.58
C PRO A 266 16.05 -17.55 -8.65
N ALA A 267 16.00 -18.88 -8.65
CA ALA A 267 15.32 -19.68 -9.66
C ALA A 267 13.99 -20.29 -9.16
N LYS A 268 13.83 -20.45 -7.84
CA LYS A 268 12.64 -21.04 -7.22
C LYS A 268 12.02 -20.10 -6.19
N PRO A 269 10.70 -20.18 -5.95
CA PRO A 269 10.00 -19.34 -4.98
C PRO A 269 10.27 -19.82 -3.53
N ARG A 270 11.53 -19.71 -3.09
CA ARG A 270 12.04 -20.28 -1.86
C ARG A 270 12.95 -19.29 -1.14
N ALA A 271 12.72 -19.10 0.16
CA ALA A 271 13.57 -18.27 1.00
C ALA A 271 13.82 -18.94 2.35
N THR A 272 14.96 -18.61 2.96
CA THR A 272 15.30 -18.95 4.34
C THR A 272 15.78 -17.71 5.07
N THR A 273 15.31 -17.52 6.29
CA THR A 273 15.81 -16.48 7.18
C THR A 273 16.05 -17.05 8.56
N GLY A 274 17.21 -16.76 9.14
CA GLY A 274 17.60 -17.17 10.48
C GLY A 274 17.63 -15.99 11.44
N TYR A 275 17.06 -16.19 12.62
CA TYR A 275 16.96 -15.17 13.67
C TYR A 275 17.63 -15.61 14.96
N ASP A 276 18.30 -14.69 15.65
CA ASP A 276 18.93 -14.94 16.95
C ASP A 276 18.42 -13.93 17.98
N ALA A 277 18.32 -14.38 19.23
CA ALA A 277 18.09 -13.53 20.39
C ALA A 277 19.38 -12.99 20.99
N GLU A 278 20.57 -13.41 20.54
CA GLU A 278 21.90 -12.95 20.96
C GLU A 278 22.23 -13.16 22.44
N TYR A 279 23.53 -13.12 22.74
CA TYR A 279 24.03 -13.11 24.11
C TYR A 279 24.09 -11.70 24.69
N GLU A 280 23.67 -11.55 25.94
CA GLU A 280 23.93 -10.38 26.78
C GLU A 280 24.76 -10.84 27.98
N ARG A 281 25.93 -10.22 28.19
CA ARG A 281 26.86 -10.60 29.27
C ARG A 281 27.16 -12.11 29.30
N LYS A 282 27.34 -12.72 28.12
CA LYS A 282 27.60 -14.17 27.93
C LYS A 282 26.45 -15.10 28.37
N GLN A 283 25.23 -14.57 28.54
CA GLN A 283 24.01 -15.34 28.75
C GLN A 283 23.06 -15.15 27.57
N TRP A 284 22.51 -16.24 27.02
CA TRP A 284 21.56 -16.13 25.92
C TRP A 284 20.24 -15.57 26.46
N ARG A 285 19.62 -14.64 25.75
CA ARG A 285 18.52 -13.81 26.27
C ARG A 285 17.15 -14.53 26.32
N SER A 286 17.09 -15.75 26.87
CA SER A 286 15.86 -16.57 26.97
C SER A 286 14.72 -15.85 27.69
N ALA A 287 14.97 -15.39 28.92
CA ALA A 287 13.95 -14.74 29.73
C ALA A 287 13.43 -13.42 29.11
N GLN A 288 14.34 -12.65 28.51
CA GLN A 288 13.99 -11.41 27.82
C GLN A 288 13.20 -11.68 26.54
N LEU A 289 13.56 -12.74 25.78
CA LEU A 289 12.79 -13.19 24.62
C LEU A 289 11.38 -13.60 25.04
N ALA A 290 11.26 -14.43 26.08
CA ALA A 290 9.97 -14.82 26.64
C ALA A 290 9.10 -13.62 27.01
N GLY A 291 9.66 -12.66 27.76
CA GLY A 291 8.96 -11.42 28.12
C GLY A 291 8.56 -10.56 26.91
N HIS A 292 9.38 -10.56 25.85
CA HIS A 292 9.03 -9.91 24.59
C HIS A 292 7.87 -10.61 23.88
N LEU A 293 7.90 -11.94 23.80
CA LEU A 293 6.86 -12.74 23.13
C LEU A 293 5.50 -12.61 23.81
N VAL A 294 5.43 -12.62 25.14
CA VAL A 294 4.14 -12.50 25.87
C VAL A 294 3.37 -11.24 25.49
N ARG A 295 4.07 -10.14 25.16
CA ARG A 295 3.44 -8.88 24.74
C ARG A 295 2.72 -8.97 23.40
N TRP A 296 3.02 -9.98 22.58
CA TRP A 296 2.34 -10.25 21.31
C TRP A 296 1.08 -11.10 21.48
N VAL A 297 0.95 -11.85 22.58
CA VAL A 297 -0.20 -12.76 22.83
C VAL A 297 -1.57 -12.11 22.61
N PRO A 298 -1.82 -10.84 23.02
CA PRO A 298 -3.10 -10.20 22.74
C PRO A 298 -3.50 -10.20 21.26
N GLU A 299 -2.56 -10.01 20.32
CA GLU A 299 -2.83 -10.03 18.88
C GLU A 299 -3.23 -11.42 18.36
N LEU A 300 -2.88 -12.49 19.07
CA LEU A 300 -3.25 -13.86 18.72
C LEU A 300 -4.61 -14.28 19.30
N VAL A 301 -4.98 -13.78 20.48
CA VAL A 301 -6.16 -14.26 21.23
C VAL A 301 -7.37 -13.33 21.16
N LEU A 302 -7.20 -12.09 20.70
CA LEU A 302 -8.28 -11.10 20.57
C LEU A 302 -8.56 -10.77 19.11
N LYS A 303 -9.82 -10.45 18.79
CA LYS A 303 -10.20 -9.93 17.47
C LYS A 303 -9.63 -8.54 17.25
N ALA A 304 -9.43 -8.14 15.98
CA ALA A 304 -8.97 -6.80 15.63
C ALA A 304 -9.86 -5.70 16.25
N SER A 305 -11.18 -5.90 16.19
CA SER A 305 -12.17 -5.01 16.82
C SER A 305 -12.03 -4.93 18.34
N GLU A 306 -11.68 -6.04 19.00
CA GLU A 306 -11.51 -6.09 20.45
C GLU A 306 -10.25 -5.36 20.88
N ILE A 307 -9.14 -5.53 20.15
CA ILE A 307 -7.88 -4.81 20.37
C ILE A 307 -8.11 -3.31 20.19
N ALA A 308 -8.77 -2.91 19.10
CA ALA A 308 -9.08 -1.50 18.82
C ALA A 308 -9.93 -0.83 19.93
N GLN A 309 -10.73 -1.61 20.66
CA GLN A 309 -11.58 -1.15 21.76
C GLN A 309 -10.95 -1.34 23.14
N THR A 310 -9.80 -2.01 23.25
CA THR A 310 -9.09 -2.17 24.52
C THR A 310 -8.30 -0.93 24.89
N ASN A 311 -8.05 -0.79 26.19
CA ASN A 311 -7.12 0.19 26.72
C ASN A 311 -6.24 -0.46 27.79
N HIS A 312 -5.31 0.31 28.35
CA HIS A 312 -4.36 -0.17 29.37
C HIS A 312 -5.02 -0.80 30.61
N LEU A 313 -6.29 -0.51 30.91
CA LEU A 313 -7.02 -1.08 32.04
C LEU A 313 -7.72 -2.39 31.71
N THR A 314 -8.10 -2.62 30.45
CA THR A 314 -8.93 -3.78 30.04
C THR A 314 -8.17 -4.84 29.25
N LEU A 315 -6.97 -4.52 28.75
CA LEU A 315 -6.20 -5.40 27.89
C LEU A 315 -5.84 -6.72 28.58
N ALA A 316 -5.36 -6.68 29.82
CA ALA A 316 -4.98 -7.87 30.58
C ALA A 316 -6.18 -8.81 30.80
N ASP A 317 -7.31 -8.28 31.25
CA ASP A 317 -8.54 -9.05 31.48
C ASP A 317 -9.04 -9.73 30.20
N LYS A 318 -9.10 -9.01 29.08
CA LYS A 318 -9.51 -9.59 27.80
C LYS A 318 -8.52 -10.65 27.31
N THR A 319 -7.23 -10.40 27.44
CA THR A 319 -6.18 -11.37 27.06
C THR A 319 -6.30 -12.65 27.88
N GLY A 320 -6.50 -12.53 29.20
CA GLY A 320 -6.73 -13.67 30.09
C GLY A 320 -8.01 -14.45 29.74
N GLN A 321 -9.09 -13.77 29.33
CA GLN A 321 -10.30 -14.44 28.83
C GLN A 321 -10.03 -15.21 27.53
N GLY A 322 -9.30 -14.61 26.58
CA GLY A 322 -8.90 -15.25 25.33
C GLY A 322 -8.05 -16.50 25.58
N LEU A 323 -7.07 -16.43 26.48
CA LEU A 323 -6.22 -17.56 26.87
C LEU A 323 -7.01 -18.70 27.53
N ARG A 324 -7.96 -18.37 28.44
CA ARG A 324 -8.85 -19.38 29.06
C ARG A 324 -9.67 -20.11 28.00
N LYS A 325 -10.30 -19.36 27.10
CA LYS A 325 -11.07 -19.91 25.98
C LYS A 325 -10.21 -20.80 25.07
N LEU A 326 -8.96 -20.43 24.84
CA LEU A 326 -8.06 -21.20 23.98
C LEU A 326 -7.71 -22.55 24.63
N ARG A 327 -7.45 -22.56 25.95
CA ARG A 327 -7.18 -23.78 26.73
C ARG A 327 -8.37 -24.73 26.69
N GLU A 328 -9.59 -24.20 26.88
CA GLU A 328 -10.83 -24.99 26.83
C GLU A 328 -11.08 -25.60 25.45
N LEU A 329 -10.83 -24.86 24.38
CA LEU A 329 -11.16 -25.31 23.02
C LEU A 329 -10.16 -26.30 22.43
N ARG A 330 -8.87 -26.20 22.78
CA ARG A 330 -7.82 -26.90 22.02
C ARG A 330 -6.90 -27.82 22.82
N HIS A 331 -6.93 -27.77 24.16
CA HIS A 331 -5.90 -28.42 24.99
C HIS A 331 -4.47 -28.15 24.50
N HIS A 332 -4.20 -26.95 23.98
CA HIS A 332 -2.88 -26.59 23.48
C HIS A 332 -1.89 -26.47 24.63
N GLY A 333 -0.73 -27.13 24.51
CA GLY A 333 0.39 -26.95 25.42
C GLY A 333 1.01 -25.55 25.26
N VAL A 334 1.65 -25.05 26.32
CA VAL A 334 2.32 -23.74 26.35
C VAL A 334 3.36 -23.62 25.23
N GLU A 335 4.05 -24.70 24.93
CA GLU A 335 4.99 -24.79 23.82
C GLU A 335 4.39 -24.40 22.46
N ARG A 336 3.19 -24.86 22.14
CA ARG A 336 2.56 -24.52 20.86
C ARG A 336 2.23 -23.04 20.83
N LEU A 337 1.70 -22.49 21.92
CA LEU A 337 1.42 -21.05 22.02
C LEU A 337 2.71 -20.23 21.86
N LEU A 338 3.81 -20.65 22.48
CA LEU A 338 5.13 -20.03 22.31
C LEU A 338 5.52 -20.00 20.83
N ALA A 339 5.49 -21.15 20.15
CA ALA A 339 5.89 -21.23 18.75
C ALA A 339 5.02 -20.35 17.83
N GLU A 340 3.70 -20.36 18.04
CA GLU A 340 2.77 -19.51 17.27
C GLU A 340 2.98 -18.02 17.54
N THR A 341 3.29 -17.65 18.79
CA THR A 341 3.59 -16.27 19.19
C THR A 341 4.92 -15.80 18.61
N LEU A 342 5.92 -16.69 18.58
CA LEU A 342 7.21 -16.42 17.96
C LEU A 342 7.07 -16.17 16.45
N LEU A 343 6.34 -17.05 15.74
CA LEU A 343 6.07 -16.86 14.31
C LEU A 343 5.36 -15.54 14.06
N HIS A 344 4.30 -15.27 14.83
CA HIS A 344 3.56 -14.01 14.76
C HIS A 344 4.49 -12.81 14.95
N SER A 345 5.35 -12.81 15.98
CA SER A 345 6.27 -11.71 16.25
C SER A 345 7.24 -11.44 15.10
N ILE A 346 7.70 -12.49 14.41
CA ILE A 346 8.61 -12.39 13.27
C ILE A 346 7.88 -11.77 12.07
N LEU A 347 6.69 -12.26 11.75
CA LEU A 347 5.86 -11.72 10.67
C LEU A 347 5.56 -10.23 10.88
N ARG A 348 5.18 -9.85 12.10
CA ARG A 348 4.90 -8.45 12.45
C ARG A 348 6.14 -7.56 12.38
N SER A 349 7.29 -8.05 12.86
CA SER A 349 8.49 -7.23 13.05
C SER A 349 9.34 -7.08 11.78
N PHE A 350 9.31 -8.09 10.89
CA PHE A 350 10.19 -8.15 9.72
C PHE A 350 9.45 -8.03 8.39
N PHE A 351 8.14 -8.29 8.36
CA PHE A 351 7.35 -8.28 7.13
C PHE A 351 6.20 -7.26 7.16
N ASP A 352 6.13 -6.42 8.20
CA ASP A 352 5.08 -5.39 8.41
C ASP A 352 3.67 -5.96 8.18
N SER A 353 3.43 -7.17 8.68
CA SER A 353 2.22 -7.94 8.38
C SER A 353 1.02 -7.51 9.21
N GLU A 354 -0.21 -7.75 8.76
CA GLU A 354 -1.44 -7.59 9.56
C GLU A 354 -2.10 -8.94 9.81
N PRO A 355 -2.27 -9.36 11.08
CA PRO A 355 -2.78 -10.68 11.41
C PRO A 355 -4.29 -10.77 11.14
N ILE A 356 -4.71 -11.92 10.61
CA ILE A 356 -6.10 -12.36 10.63
C ILE A 356 -6.34 -12.99 12.01
N ALA A 357 -6.94 -12.18 12.88
CA ALA A 357 -7.07 -12.45 14.30
C ALA A 357 -7.80 -13.77 14.62
N CYS A 358 -7.53 -14.32 15.81
CA CYS A 358 -8.26 -15.44 16.40
C CYS A 358 -8.24 -16.75 15.58
N LYS A 359 -7.37 -16.90 14.58
CA LYS A 359 -7.28 -18.12 13.78
C LYS A 359 -6.92 -19.36 14.61
N LEU A 360 -6.19 -19.17 15.72
CA LEU A 360 -5.94 -20.19 16.74
C LEU A 360 -7.20 -20.90 17.28
N PHE A 361 -8.37 -20.25 17.25
CA PHE A 361 -9.62 -20.81 17.75
C PHE A 361 -10.37 -21.66 16.72
N TYR A 362 -10.05 -21.56 15.43
CA TYR A 362 -10.86 -22.17 14.36
C TYR A 362 -10.56 -23.66 14.17
N ARG A 363 -11.57 -24.53 14.10
CA ARG A 363 -11.38 -25.98 13.80
C ARG A 363 -12.07 -26.31 12.49
N THR A 364 -11.42 -27.10 11.64
CA THR A 364 -12.10 -27.79 10.54
C THR A 364 -12.31 -29.27 10.89
N SER A 365 -13.41 -29.86 10.42
CA SER A 365 -13.66 -31.30 10.50
C SER A 365 -12.78 -32.11 9.53
N ALA A 366 -12.16 -31.44 8.55
CA ALA A 366 -11.25 -32.03 7.59
C ALA A 366 -9.78 -31.90 8.04
N ALA A 367 -9.33 -32.85 8.87
CA ALA A 367 -7.92 -33.14 9.19
C ALA A 367 -7.08 -32.05 9.91
N SER A 368 -5.90 -32.51 10.34
CA SER A 368 -4.81 -31.85 11.08
C SER A 368 -4.19 -30.58 10.42
N GLY A 369 -4.85 -30.00 9.42
CA GLY A 369 -4.28 -29.03 8.49
C GLY A 369 -4.56 -27.55 8.77
N VAL A 370 -5.22 -27.20 9.89
CA VAL A 370 -5.56 -25.78 10.16
C VAL A 370 -4.30 -24.98 10.44
N VAL A 371 -4.11 -23.94 9.64
CA VAL A 371 -3.03 -22.97 9.84
C VAL A 371 -3.45 -22.02 10.97
N ASN A 372 -2.60 -21.86 11.98
CA ASN A 372 -2.95 -21.08 13.18
C ASN A 372 -2.57 -19.60 13.08
N ASN A 373 -1.66 -19.25 12.16
CA ASN A 373 -1.25 -17.90 11.87
C ASN A 373 -1.62 -17.58 10.43
N ALA A 374 -2.37 -16.51 10.19
CA ALA A 374 -2.56 -15.98 8.85
C ALA A 374 -2.37 -14.47 8.89
N HIS A 375 -1.66 -13.92 7.91
CA HIS A 375 -1.34 -12.51 7.86
C HIS A 375 -1.50 -11.97 6.45
N ILE A 376 -1.89 -10.71 6.35
CA ILE A 376 -1.84 -9.93 5.12
C ILE A 376 -0.51 -9.17 5.10
N VAL A 377 0.23 -9.27 4.00
CA VAL A 377 1.51 -8.58 3.81
C VAL A 377 1.39 -7.69 2.57
N GLN A 378 1.59 -6.39 2.74
CA GLN A 378 1.54 -5.43 1.63
C GLN A 378 2.78 -5.57 0.75
N HIS A 379 2.60 -5.62 -0.56
CA HIS A 379 3.70 -5.81 -1.51
C HIS A 379 3.48 -5.00 -2.79
N HIS A 380 4.55 -4.52 -3.42
CA HIS A 380 4.47 -3.56 -4.54
C HIS A 380 3.76 -4.13 -5.79
N GLU A 381 3.79 -5.45 -5.97
CA GLU A 381 3.11 -6.17 -7.06
C GLU A 381 1.67 -6.62 -6.75
N GLY A 382 1.18 -6.38 -5.53
CA GLY A 382 -0.12 -6.85 -5.04
C GLY A 382 0.02 -7.55 -3.69
N ASP A 383 -1.01 -7.43 -2.84
CA ASP A 383 -0.95 -7.88 -1.46
C ASP A 383 -0.99 -9.41 -1.35
N GLN A 384 -0.36 -9.93 -0.31
CA GLN A 384 -0.13 -11.36 -0.13
C GLN A 384 -0.80 -11.87 1.13
N ILE A 385 -1.16 -13.16 1.12
CA ILE A 385 -1.65 -13.88 2.29
C ILE A 385 -0.59 -14.88 2.73
N TRP A 386 -0.06 -14.68 3.93
CA TRP A 386 0.96 -15.51 4.54
C TRP A 386 0.32 -16.47 5.53
N LEU A 387 0.39 -17.77 5.24
CA LEU A 387 -0.07 -18.85 6.09
C LEU A 387 1.10 -19.42 6.89
N GLY A 388 1.01 -19.29 8.20
CA GLY A 388 2.04 -19.60 9.16
C GLY A 388 1.92 -21.00 9.76
N ARG A 389 3.01 -21.77 9.72
CA ARG A 389 3.12 -23.08 10.38
C ARG A 389 4.32 -23.11 11.29
N THR A 390 4.19 -23.86 12.38
CA THR A 390 5.21 -23.93 13.41
C THR A 390 5.57 -25.37 13.71
N HIS A 391 6.87 -25.63 13.76
CA HIS A 391 7.46 -26.90 14.19
C HIS A 391 8.44 -26.64 15.31
N VAL A 392 8.33 -27.42 16.38
CA VAL A 392 9.22 -27.39 17.54
C VAL A 392 10.06 -28.65 17.50
N PHE A 393 11.38 -28.51 17.50
CA PHE A 393 12.31 -29.61 17.32
C PHE A 393 13.27 -29.76 18.50
N ARG A 394 13.11 -30.87 19.24
CA ARG A 394 13.90 -31.26 20.41
C ARG A 394 14.90 -32.42 20.14
N GLY A 395 15.03 -32.85 18.89
CA GLY A 395 15.62 -34.15 18.56
C GLY A 395 17.00 -34.10 17.92
N ASP A 396 17.53 -35.30 17.66
CA ASP A 396 18.77 -35.51 16.91
C ASP A 396 18.50 -35.76 15.41
N ASP A 397 17.23 -35.99 15.04
CA ASP A 397 16.79 -36.37 13.70
C ASP A 397 16.08 -35.22 12.98
N PHE A 398 16.89 -34.27 12.50
CA PHE A 398 16.40 -33.12 11.73
C PHE A 398 15.76 -33.55 10.39
N ASP A 399 16.15 -34.71 9.87
CA ASP A 399 15.61 -35.24 8.61
C ASP A 399 14.15 -35.66 8.76
N ALA A 400 13.79 -36.31 9.87
CA ALA A 400 12.41 -36.63 10.20
C ALA A 400 11.53 -35.37 10.36
N LEU A 401 12.07 -34.30 10.95
CA LEU A 401 11.39 -33.01 11.05
C LEU A 401 11.11 -32.41 9.67
N ILE A 402 12.12 -32.37 8.79
CA ILE A 402 11.96 -31.85 7.42
C ILE A 402 10.90 -32.68 6.69
N ALA A 403 10.94 -34.01 6.80
CA ALA A 403 9.97 -34.90 6.17
C ALA A 403 8.54 -34.61 6.65
N SER A 404 8.34 -34.43 7.97
CA SER A 404 7.04 -34.06 8.54
C SER A 404 6.57 -32.70 8.02
N ALA A 405 7.44 -31.69 8.04
CA ALA A 405 7.11 -30.35 7.55
C ALA A 405 6.74 -30.34 6.06
N CYS A 406 7.43 -31.14 5.23
CA CYS A 406 7.13 -31.28 3.81
C CYS A 406 5.79 -32.00 3.58
N ALA A 407 5.54 -33.10 4.27
CA ALA A 407 4.28 -33.85 4.16
C ALA A 407 3.08 -33.00 4.59
N GLU A 408 3.22 -32.29 5.71
CA GLU A 408 2.20 -31.36 6.17
C GLU A 408 1.93 -30.27 5.13
N LEU A 409 2.97 -29.70 4.52
CA LEU A 409 2.83 -28.65 3.51
C LEU A 409 2.12 -29.16 2.25
N GLU A 410 2.43 -30.37 1.82
CA GLU A 410 1.76 -31.03 0.70
C GLU A 410 0.27 -31.24 0.99
N ASP A 411 -0.09 -31.69 2.21
CA ASP A 411 -1.48 -31.78 2.64
C ASP A 411 -2.17 -30.41 2.59
N ALA A 412 -1.51 -29.35 3.10
CA ALA A 412 -2.09 -28.00 3.14
C ALA A 412 -2.37 -27.41 1.75
N LEU A 413 -1.70 -27.90 0.70
CA LEU A 413 -1.93 -27.50 -0.68
C LEU A 413 -3.07 -28.26 -1.37
N ALA A 414 -3.64 -29.27 -0.71
CA ALA A 414 -4.81 -29.97 -1.25
C ALA A 414 -5.98 -28.99 -1.43
N THR A 415 -6.60 -28.99 -2.61
CA THR A 415 -7.67 -28.04 -2.96
C THR A 415 -8.81 -27.94 -1.92
N PRO A 416 -9.31 -29.03 -1.31
CA PRO A 416 -10.33 -28.93 -0.27
C PRO A 416 -9.87 -28.12 0.96
N LEU A 417 -8.59 -28.27 1.34
CA LEU A 417 -8.01 -27.55 2.48
C LEU A 417 -7.77 -26.08 2.14
N LEU A 418 -7.29 -25.78 0.93
CA LEU A 418 -7.15 -24.39 0.47
C LEU A 418 -8.49 -23.65 0.40
N ARG A 419 -9.57 -24.34 0.00
CA ARG A 419 -10.94 -23.75 0.00
C ARG A 419 -11.42 -23.47 1.41
N ALA A 420 -11.25 -24.43 2.33
CA ALA A 420 -11.59 -24.23 3.74
C ALA A 420 -10.78 -23.08 4.37
N GLU A 421 -9.48 -23.01 4.11
CA GLU A 421 -8.62 -21.92 4.59
C GLU A 421 -9.06 -20.55 4.06
N ARG A 422 -9.46 -20.48 2.78
CA ARG A 422 -10.01 -19.25 2.19
C ARG A 422 -11.30 -18.79 2.89
N GLU A 423 -12.23 -19.72 3.15
CA GLU A 423 -13.48 -19.44 3.86
C GLU A 423 -13.21 -18.95 5.30
N ILE A 424 -12.26 -19.58 6.00
CA ILE A 424 -11.84 -19.18 7.35
C ILE A 424 -11.30 -17.75 7.35
N ILE A 425 -10.46 -17.42 6.38
CA ILE A 425 -9.87 -16.08 6.26
C ILE A 425 -10.96 -15.04 6.01
N LEU A 426 -11.90 -15.34 5.10
CA LEU A 426 -13.06 -14.49 4.82
C LEU A 426 -13.92 -14.25 6.07
N GLU A 427 -14.15 -15.29 6.88
CA GLU A 427 -14.97 -15.21 8.09
C GLU A 427 -14.29 -14.40 9.20
N LEU A 428 -12.98 -14.60 9.40
CA LEU A 428 -12.25 -14.03 10.52
C LEU A 428 -11.69 -12.64 10.27
N ARG A 429 -11.42 -12.28 9.01
CA ARG A 429 -10.92 -10.94 8.68
C ARG A 429 -11.97 -9.89 9.05
N GLN A 430 -11.50 -8.75 9.54
CA GLN A 430 -12.32 -7.57 9.82
C GLN A 430 -11.76 -6.40 9.02
N PRO A 431 -12.07 -6.27 7.71
CA PRO A 431 -11.42 -5.31 6.81
C PRO A 431 -11.49 -3.86 7.31
N GLU A 432 -12.55 -3.50 8.04
CA GLU A 432 -12.70 -2.19 8.70
C GLU A 432 -11.63 -1.89 9.77
N HIS A 433 -10.90 -2.91 10.21
CA HIS A 433 -9.83 -2.86 11.20
C HIS A 433 -8.47 -3.27 10.62
N LEU A 434 -8.35 -3.40 9.29
CA LEU A 434 -7.10 -3.70 8.58
C LEU A 434 -6.76 -2.54 7.63
N ARG A 435 -5.49 -2.43 7.18
CA ARG A 435 -5.18 -1.54 6.06
C ARG A 435 -5.93 -2.03 4.83
N ARG A 436 -6.25 -1.10 3.94
CA ARG A 436 -6.83 -1.44 2.65
C ARG A 436 -5.87 -2.34 1.88
N ASP A 437 -6.41 -3.46 1.43
CA ASP A 437 -5.71 -4.47 0.64
C ASP A 437 -6.44 -4.76 -0.68
N ASP A 438 -5.81 -5.55 -1.55
CA ASP A 438 -6.40 -6.05 -2.80
C ASP A 438 -6.66 -7.58 -2.82
N VAL A 439 -6.59 -8.26 -1.67
CA VAL A 439 -6.74 -9.73 -1.61
C VAL A 439 -8.18 -10.19 -1.81
N GLU A 440 -9.15 -9.29 -1.69
CA GLU A 440 -10.59 -9.55 -1.85
C GLU A 440 -10.93 -10.30 -3.15
N GLU A 441 -10.32 -9.90 -4.28
CA GLU A 441 -10.62 -10.49 -5.58
C GLU A 441 -10.15 -11.96 -5.69
N ALA A 442 -9.13 -12.32 -4.91
CA ALA A 442 -8.59 -13.67 -4.82
C ALA A 442 -9.34 -14.52 -3.78
N LEU A 443 -9.88 -13.89 -2.75
CA LEU A 443 -10.64 -14.55 -1.70
C LEU A 443 -12.09 -14.85 -2.11
N ALA A 444 -12.67 -14.11 -3.05
CA ALA A 444 -14.07 -14.28 -3.47
C ALA A 444 -14.47 -15.75 -3.72
N ASP A 445 -15.63 -16.16 -3.22
CA ASP A 445 -16.10 -17.56 -3.29
C ASP A 445 -16.15 -18.11 -4.72
N SER A 446 -16.53 -17.26 -5.67
CA SER A 446 -16.60 -17.56 -7.11
C SER A 446 -15.25 -17.57 -7.81
N ALA A 447 -14.17 -17.10 -7.17
CA ALA A 447 -12.83 -17.07 -7.77
C ALA A 447 -12.24 -18.49 -7.88
N PRO A 448 -11.54 -18.80 -8.99
CA PRO A 448 -10.73 -20.02 -9.10
C PRO A 448 -9.68 -20.10 -7.99
N ILE A 449 -9.36 -21.32 -7.54
CA ILE A 449 -8.38 -21.51 -6.46
C ILE A 449 -6.97 -21.05 -6.87
N ASP A 450 -6.65 -21.11 -8.16
CA ASP A 450 -5.40 -20.62 -8.75
C ASP A 450 -5.14 -19.15 -8.44
N ARG A 451 -6.20 -18.34 -8.32
CA ARG A 451 -6.06 -16.93 -7.97
C ARG A 451 -5.64 -16.76 -6.51
N PHE A 452 -6.17 -17.59 -5.61
CA PHE A 452 -5.74 -17.62 -4.22
C PHE A 452 -4.29 -18.10 -4.10
N LEU A 453 -3.91 -19.16 -4.83
CA LEU A 453 -2.53 -19.67 -4.85
C LEU A 453 -1.48 -18.63 -5.25
N ARG A 454 -1.79 -17.74 -6.21
CA ARG A 454 -0.85 -16.69 -6.66
C ARG A 454 -0.43 -15.73 -5.55
N ILE A 455 -1.38 -15.35 -4.69
CA ILE A 455 -1.15 -14.44 -3.56
C ILE A 455 -0.74 -15.17 -2.28
N LEU A 456 -0.81 -16.50 -2.27
CA LEU A 456 -0.53 -17.33 -1.11
C LEU A 456 0.97 -17.49 -0.90
N ARG A 457 1.39 -17.37 0.36
CA ARG A 457 2.75 -17.61 0.85
C ARG A 457 2.70 -18.50 2.08
N PHE A 458 3.64 -19.42 2.21
CA PHE A 458 3.77 -20.22 3.43
C PHE A 458 4.98 -19.77 4.23
N ALA A 459 4.76 -19.39 5.49
CA ALA A 459 5.82 -19.10 6.45
C ALA A 459 5.96 -20.26 7.42
N ILE A 460 7.08 -20.97 7.35
CA ILE A 460 7.31 -22.19 8.13
C ILE A 460 8.37 -21.87 9.18
N LEU A 461 7.94 -21.71 10.42
CA LEU A 461 8.83 -21.54 11.55
C LEU A 461 9.31 -22.91 12.04
N VAL A 462 10.63 -23.04 12.17
CA VAL A 462 11.28 -24.11 12.91
C VAL A 462 12.04 -23.50 14.08
N ILE A 463 11.59 -23.79 15.30
CA ILE A 463 12.32 -23.47 16.53
C ILE A 463 12.99 -24.74 17.04
N TYR A 464 14.28 -24.65 17.38
CA TYR A 464 15.09 -25.83 17.67
C TYR A 464 16.20 -25.56 18.68
N ASP A 465 16.56 -26.60 19.45
CA ASP A 465 17.74 -26.58 20.31
C ASP A 465 19.03 -26.55 19.47
N SER A 466 19.76 -25.44 19.51
CA SER A 466 20.98 -25.27 18.73
C SER A 466 22.18 -25.84 19.47
N ALA A 467 22.97 -26.66 18.79
CA ALA A 467 24.22 -27.17 19.34
C ALA A 467 25.23 -26.04 19.58
N VAL A 468 25.18 -24.99 18.74
CA VAL A 468 26.05 -23.80 18.87
C VAL A 468 25.69 -22.99 20.11
N LEU A 469 24.40 -22.73 20.34
CA LEU A 469 23.94 -21.97 21.51
C LEU A 469 24.00 -22.80 22.80
N GLY A 470 23.63 -24.08 22.75
CA GLY A 470 23.68 -24.98 23.91
C GLY A 470 25.10 -25.22 24.45
N ALA A 471 26.13 -25.00 23.63
CA ALA A 471 27.53 -25.03 24.06
C ALA A 471 27.95 -23.80 24.89
N GLY A 472 27.10 -22.77 24.98
CA GLY A 472 27.37 -21.50 25.65
C GLY A 472 28.14 -20.50 24.79
N HIS A 473 28.33 -19.29 25.34
CA HIS A 473 28.95 -18.19 24.61
C HIS A 473 30.41 -18.46 24.22
N SER A 474 30.72 -18.24 22.95
CA SER A 474 32.09 -18.09 22.43
C SER A 474 32.17 -16.86 21.52
N ASP A 475 33.37 -16.31 21.31
CA ASP A 475 33.52 -15.11 20.48
C ASP A 475 33.17 -15.35 18.99
N ASP A 476 33.26 -16.60 18.53
CA ASP A 476 32.94 -17.03 17.17
C ASP A 476 31.53 -17.61 17.01
N TYR A 477 30.68 -17.57 18.05
CA TYR A 477 29.39 -18.28 18.06
C TYR A 477 28.50 -17.88 16.87
N ARG A 478 28.50 -16.60 16.47
CA ARG A 478 27.69 -16.11 15.33
C ARG A 478 28.09 -16.77 14.02
N ALA A 479 29.39 -16.91 13.76
CA ALA A 479 29.86 -17.55 12.54
C ALA A 479 29.47 -19.03 12.51
N ARG A 480 29.61 -19.72 13.65
CA ARG A 480 29.17 -21.11 13.81
C ARG A 480 27.65 -21.25 13.62
N LEU A 481 26.87 -20.32 14.16
CA LEU A 481 25.40 -20.30 14.05
C LEU A 481 24.93 -20.05 12.62
N VAL A 482 25.57 -19.12 11.89
CA VAL A 482 25.28 -18.90 10.46
C VAL A 482 25.57 -20.16 9.64
N SER A 483 26.66 -20.88 9.95
CA SER A 483 26.97 -22.16 9.28
C SER A 483 25.91 -23.22 9.56
N GLU A 484 25.43 -23.33 10.81
CA GLU A 484 24.36 -24.26 11.21
C GLU A 484 23.06 -23.95 10.43
N LEU A 485 22.64 -22.68 10.44
CA LEU A 485 21.45 -22.20 9.74
C LEU A 485 21.51 -22.44 8.23
N THR A 486 22.67 -22.20 7.63
CA THR A 486 22.90 -22.45 6.20
C THR A 486 22.75 -23.93 5.88
N GLY A 487 23.31 -24.81 6.73
CA GLY A 487 23.18 -26.26 6.58
C GLY A 487 21.72 -26.72 6.61
N TYR A 488 20.97 -26.27 7.60
CA TYR A 488 19.55 -26.60 7.74
C TYR A 488 18.68 -26.04 6.63
N GLY A 489 18.90 -24.79 6.21
CA GLY A 489 18.21 -24.19 5.07
C GLY A 489 18.42 -24.99 3.78
N ASN A 490 19.66 -25.36 3.47
CA ASN A 490 19.99 -26.15 2.29
C ASN A 490 19.35 -27.56 2.35
N ALA A 491 19.41 -28.22 3.50
CA ALA A 491 18.80 -29.53 3.70
C ALA A 491 17.28 -29.48 3.49
N TYR A 492 16.61 -28.45 4.01
CA TYR A 492 15.18 -28.23 3.83
C TYR A 492 14.82 -28.02 2.35
N HIS A 493 15.48 -27.08 1.66
CA HIS A 493 15.20 -26.79 0.25
C HIS A 493 15.41 -27.99 -0.66
N SER A 494 16.41 -28.83 -0.38
CA SER A 494 16.70 -30.03 -1.17
C SER A 494 15.60 -31.11 -1.11
N ARG A 495 14.71 -31.05 -0.11
CA ARG A 495 13.68 -32.06 0.15
C ARG A 495 12.26 -31.56 -0.09
N LEU A 496 12.09 -30.30 -0.46
CA LEU A 496 10.78 -29.74 -0.75
C LEU A 496 10.14 -30.46 -1.95
N PRO A 497 8.87 -30.91 -1.84
CA PRO A 497 8.22 -31.63 -2.91
C PRO A 497 7.89 -30.71 -4.09
N ALA A 498 7.76 -31.30 -5.29
CA ALA A 498 7.47 -30.57 -6.51
C ALA A 498 6.10 -29.87 -6.48
N SER A 499 5.13 -30.41 -5.73
CA SER A 499 3.80 -29.83 -5.51
C SER A 499 3.84 -28.40 -4.93
N VAL A 500 4.96 -28.04 -4.30
CA VAL A 500 5.15 -26.75 -3.64
C VAL A 500 5.79 -25.72 -4.60
N GLU A 501 6.11 -26.06 -5.85
CA GLU A 501 6.65 -25.11 -6.83
C GLU A 501 5.63 -24.04 -7.25
N GLU A 502 4.34 -24.30 -7.03
CA GLU A 502 3.24 -23.38 -7.32
C GLU A 502 3.07 -22.25 -6.28
N VAL A 503 3.72 -22.37 -5.11
CA VAL A 503 3.62 -21.40 -4.01
C VAL A 503 4.99 -21.00 -3.49
N GLN A 504 5.09 -19.77 -2.99
CA GLN A 504 6.31 -19.31 -2.34
C GLN A 504 6.35 -19.75 -0.88
N VAL A 505 7.47 -20.34 -0.49
CA VAL A 505 7.73 -20.87 0.84
C VAL A 505 8.90 -20.13 1.46
N HIS A 506 8.69 -19.64 2.68
CA HIS A 506 9.69 -18.97 3.48
C HIS A 506 9.93 -19.78 4.76
N LEU A 507 11.12 -20.39 4.86
CA LEU A 507 11.58 -21.08 6.05
C LEU A 507 12.16 -20.06 7.04
N LEU A 508 11.61 -20.01 8.24
CA LEU A 508 12.06 -19.16 9.34
C LEU A 508 12.71 -20.05 10.39
N LEU A 509 14.01 -19.89 10.60
CA LEU A 509 14.79 -20.70 11.53
C LEU A 509 15.10 -19.88 12.80
N VAL A 510 14.74 -20.42 13.96
CA VAL A 510 15.04 -19.80 15.26
C VAL A 510 15.77 -20.81 16.16
N PRO A 511 17.11 -20.79 16.17
CA PRO A 511 17.90 -21.50 17.14
C PRO A 511 17.67 -20.95 18.54
N VAL A 512 17.59 -21.84 19.53
CA VAL A 512 17.53 -21.49 20.95
C VAL A 512 18.59 -22.25 21.75
N GLU A 513 18.97 -21.71 22.90
CA GLU A 513 19.90 -22.39 23.83
C GLU A 513 19.27 -23.62 24.49
N SER A 514 18.01 -23.49 24.91
CA SER A 514 17.22 -24.57 25.51
C SER A 514 15.73 -24.28 25.36
N LEU A 515 15.02 -25.10 24.59
CA LEU A 515 13.57 -25.03 24.40
C LEU A 515 12.83 -25.14 25.73
N ASP A 516 13.24 -26.07 26.59
CA ASP A 516 12.59 -26.27 27.89
C ASP A 516 12.75 -25.04 28.80
N THR A 517 13.93 -24.40 28.78
CA THR A 517 14.15 -23.13 29.49
C THR A 517 13.27 -22.03 28.93
N LEU A 518 13.22 -21.88 27.61
CA LEU A 518 12.41 -20.86 26.96
C LEU A 518 10.90 -21.05 27.19
N VAL A 519 10.40 -22.29 27.13
CA VAL A 519 9.00 -22.62 27.41
C VAL A 519 8.65 -22.28 28.85
N ARG A 520 9.51 -22.63 29.82
CA ARG A 520 9.32 -22.29 31.24
C ARG A 520 9.34 -20.78 31.46
N ASP A 521 10.27 -20.07 30.85
CA ASP A 521 10.37 -18.60 30.96
C ASP A 521 9.14 -17.92 30.36
N PHE A 522 8.64 -18.43 29.23
CA PHE A 522 7.41 -17.94 28.60
C PHE A 522 6.17 -18.20 29.44
N GLU A 523 6.05 -19.39 30.04
CA GLU A 523 4.96 -19.70 30.97
C GLU A 523 4.96 -18.78 32.18
N ALA A 524 6.13 -18.56 32.78
CA ALA A 524 6.31 -17.68 33.92
C ALA A 524 5.94 -16.22 33.56
N ALA A 525 6.41 -15.73 32.41
CA ALA A 525 6.08 -14.40 31.93
C ALA A 525 4.58 -14.23 31.62
N ALA A 526 3.94 -15.25 31.03
CA ALA A 526 2.52 -15.24 30.71
C ALA A 526 1.61 -15.31 31.94
N CYS A 527 2.10 -15.86 33.07
CA CYS A 527 1.37 -15.85 34.34
C CYS A 527 1.49 -14.52 35.11
N LEU A 528 2.50 -13.70 34.78
CA LEU A 528 2.76 -12.40 35.41
C LEU A 528 2.04 -11.23 34.72
N THR A 529 1.47 -11.48 33.55
CA THR A 529 0.67 -10.54 32.73
C THR A 529 -0.80 -10.87 32.79
#